data_AF-A0A182SJK7-F1
#
_entry.id   AF-A0A182SJK7-F1
#
_cell.length_a   1.000
_cell.length_b   1.000
_cell.length_c   1.000
_cell.angle_alpha   90.00
_cell.angle_beta   90.00
_cell.angle_gamma   90.00
#
_symmetry.space_group_name_H-M   'P 1'
#
loop_
_entity.id
_entity.type
_entity.pdbx_description
1 polymer ?
#
loop_
_entity_poly.entity_id
_entity_poly.type
_entity_poly.pdbx_seq_one_letter_code
_entity_poly.pdbx_strand_id
1 'polypeptide(L)'
;MVAFYPHFVSCGEKATLKDVVAHINHIRDVAGVDHVGIGAGYDGVNLVPQGLEDVSRYPYLFAELLESERWTEEDIAKLAGRNLIRVFRQVEQVRDQLEAQGMLPIDQSIPPEDILGRSYCRYSGPRT
;
A
#
# COMPACT_ATOMS: atom_id res chain seq x y z
N MET A 1 1.01 3.34 -1.28
CA MET A 1 0.37 2.65 -2.42
C MET A 1 -1.10 3.05 -2.45
N VAL A 2 -1.67 3.30 -3.63
CA VAL A 2 -3.02 3.87 -3.81
C VAL A 2 -4.07 2.76 -3.83
N ALA A 3 -5.08 2.89 -2.97
CA ALA A 3 -6.25 2.00 -2.92
C ALA A 3 -7.36 2.48 -3.87
N PHE A 4 -8.24 1.58 -4.30
CA PHE A 4 -9.31 1.88 -5.26
C PHE A 4 -10.69 2.01 -4.58
N TYR A 5 -10.76 2.05 -3.26
CA TYR A 5 -12.04 2.19 -2.57
C TYR A 5 -12.66 3.58 -2.82
N PRO A 6 -13.89 3.71 -3.39
CA PRO A 6 -14.48 5.00 -3.74
C PRO A 6 -14.47 6.04 -2.63
N HIS A 7 -14.77 5.65 -1.39
CA HIS A 7 -14.75 6.58 -0.26
C HIS A 7 -13.37 7.21 0.00
N PHE A 8 -12.27 6.58 -0.44
CA PHE A 8 -10.92 7.10 -0.29
C PHE A 8 -10.44 7.92 -1.49
N VAL A 9 -11.04 7.73 -2.68
CA VAL A 9 -10.57 8.36 -3.93
C VAL A 9 -11.52 9.43 -4.49
N SER A 10 -12.80 9.41 -4.13
CA SER A 10 -13.77 10.45 -4.52
C SER A 10 -14.51 11.05 -3.32
N CYS A 11 -14.19 10.59 -2.10
CA CYS A 11 -14.90 10.94 -0.87
C CYS A 11 -16.42 10.61 -0.93
N GLY A 12 -16.82 9.65 -1.77
CA GLY A 12 -18.21 9.23 -1.93
C GLY A 12 -18.35 7.76 -2.33
N GLU A 13 -19.59 7.33 -2.59
CA GLU A 13 -19.90 5.93 -2.95
C GLU A 13 -19.60 5.61 -4.43
N LYS A 14 -19.40 6.64 -5.26
CA LYS A 14 -19.15 6.51 -6.69
C LYS A 14 -17.78 7.10 -7.01
N ALA A 15 -16.97 6.33 -7.73
CA ALA A 15 -15.70 6.76 -8.26
C ALA A 15 -15.52 6.15 -9.66
N THR A 16 -14.58 6.70 -10.41
CA THR A 16 -14.18 6.25 -11.74
C THR A 16 -12.68 6.02 -11.80
N LEU A 17 -12.22 5.36 -12.85
CA LEU A 17 -10.79 5.22 -13.17
C LEU A 17 -10.07 6.59 -13.17
N LYS A 18 -10.74 7.65 -13.64
CA LYS A 18 -10.18 9.01 -13.70
C LYS A 18 -9.92 9.60 -12.31
N ASP A 19 -10.77 9.30 -11.33
CA ASP A 19 -10.56 9.75 -9.95
C ASP A 19 -9.31 9.08 -9.34
N VAL A 20 -9.11 7.79 -9.64
CA VAL A 20 -7.88 7.06 -9.25
C VAL A 20 -6.64 7.67 -9.92
N VAL A 21 -6.72 7.98 -11.22
CA VAL A 21 -5.63 8.66 -11.95
C VAL A 21 -5.31 10.03 -11.35
N ALA A 22 -6.33 10.82 -10.99
CA ALA A 22 -6.15 12.11 -10.33
C ALA A 22 -5.41 11.94 -8.98
N HIS A 23 -5.78 10.95 -8.17
CA HIS A 23 -5.08 10.63 -6.92
C HIS A 23 -3.62 10.21 -7.14
N ILE A 24 -3.35 9.34 -8.12
CA ILE A 24 -2.00 8.91 -8.47
C ILE A 24 -1.15 10.12 -8.91
N ASN A 25 -1.71 10.99 -9.75
CA ASN A 25 -1.03 12.21 -10.21
C ASN A 25 -0.73 13.17 -9.06
N HIS A 26 -1.67 13.37 -8.14
CA HIS A 26 -1.43 14.22 -6.97
C HIS A 26 -0.28 13.70 -6.10
N ILE A 27 -0.26 12.39 -5.80
CA ILE A 27 0.83 11.79 -5.01
C ILE A 27 2.16 11.92 -5.75
N ARG A 28 2.17 11.71 -7.07
CA ARG A 28 3.38 11.94 -7.87
C ARG A 28 3.86 13.40 -7.77
N ASP A 29 2.96 14.37 -7.77
CA ASP A 29 3.33 15.78 -7.73
C ASP A 29 3.89 16.21 -6.38
N VAL A 30 3.35 15.65 -5.29
CA VAL A 30 3.77 15.99 -3.92
C VAL A 30 4.98 15.16 -3.47
N ALA A 31 4.95 13.85 -3.69
CA ALA A 31 5.95 12.91 -3.19
C ALA A 31 6.98 12.49 -4.25
N GLY A 32 6.74 12.75 -5.54
CA GLY A 32 7.60 12.31 -6.63
C GLY A 32 7.23 10.93 -7.20
N VAL A 33 7.61 10.69 -8.46
CA VAL A 33 7.27 9.45 -9.20
C VAL A 33 7.83 8.19 -8.56
N ASP A 34 8.93 8.31 -7.83
CA ASP A 34 9.57 7.20 -7.11
C ASP A 34 8.80 6.77 -5.85
N HIS A 35 7.78 7.51 -5.41
CA HIS A 35 7.10 7.30 -4.12
C HIS A 35 5.62 6.93 -4.25
N VAL A 36 5.17 6.58 -5.46
CA VAL A 36 3.81 6.13 -5.73
C VAL A 36 3.78 4.66 -6.15
N GLY A 37 2.73 3.94 -5.79
CA GLY A 37 2.52 2.53 -6.13
C GLY A 37 1.04 2.18 -6.03
N ILE A 38 0.62 1.00 -6.46
CA ILE A 38 -0.80 0.60 -6.51
C ILE A 38 -1.09 -0.52 -5.51
N GLY A 39 -2.08 -0.33 -4.66
CA GLY A 39 -2.54 -1.31 -3.67
C GLY A 39 -4.06 -1.30 -3.61
N ALA A 40 -4.70 -1.83 -4.67
CA ALA A 40 -6.11 -1.60 -4.98
C ALA A 40 -7.09 -1.96 -3.85
N GLY A 41 -6.80 -3.00 -3.06
CA GLY A 41 -7.70 -3.47 -2.00
C GLY A 41 -8.89 -4.31 -2.52
N TYR A 42 -8.78 -4.90 -3.71
CA TYR A 42 -9.75 -5.86 -4.23
C TYR A 42 -10.07 -6.97 -3.21
N ASP A 43 -11.31 -7.45 -3.23
CA ASP A 43 -11.89 -8.43 -2.29
C ASP A 43 -11.90 -8.01 -0.80
N GLY A 44 -11.33 -6.85 -0.46
CA GLY A 44 -11.37 -6.25 0.88
C GLY A 44 -12.42 -5.14 1.04
N VAL A 45 -13.12 -4.77 -0.05
CA VAL A 45 -14.07 -3.65 -0.09
C VAL A 45 -15.34 -4.04 -0.84
N ASN A 46 -16.45 -3.37 -0.53
CA ASN A 46 -17.76 -3.61 -1.14
C ASN A 46 -18.04 -2.74 -2.37
N LEU A 47 -17.20 -1.75 -2.67
CA LEU A 47 -17.33 -0.82 -3.78
C LEU A 47 -16.00 -0.64 -4.48
N VAL A 48 -16.04 -0.52 -5.80
CA VAL A 48 -14.87 -0.28 -6.66
C VAL A 48 -15.19 0.80 -7.70
N PRO A 49 -14.19 1.49 -8.28
CA PRO A 49 -14.42 2.55 -9.24
C PRO A 49 -14.86 1.96 -10.59
N GLN A 50 -15.74 2.68 -11.28
CA GLN A 50 -16.11 2.35 -12.66
C GLN A 50 -14.87 2.39 -13.56
N GLY A 51 -14.68 1.35 -14.37
CA GLY A 51 -13.50 1.12 -15.20
C GLY A 51 -12.41 0.30 -14.50
N LEU A 52 -12.51 0.07 -13.19
CA LEU A 52 -11.59 -0.71 -12.36
C LEU A 52 -12.34 -1.79 -11.55
N GLU A 53 -13.30 -2.44 -12.20
CA GLU A 53 -14.22 -3.41 -11.59
C GLU A 53 -13.53 -4.60 -10.92
N ASP A 54 -12.40 -5.05 -11.47
CA ASP A 54 -11.67 -6.22 -10.97
C ASP A 54 -10.17 -6.18 -11.33
N VAL A 55 -9.44 -7.20 -10.89
CA VAL A 55 -7.99 -7.32 -11.08
C VAL A 55 -7.54 -7.39 -12.54
N SER A 56 -8.43 -7.67 -13.49
CA SER A 56 -8.11 -7.64 -14.93
C SER A 56 -7.97 -6.22 -15.48
N ARG A 57 -8.35 -5.20 -14.71
CA ARG A 57 -8.50 -3.82 -15.19
C ARG A 57 -7.24 -2.96 -15.09
N TYR A 58 -6.15 -3.45 -14.49
CA TYR A 58 -4.87 -2.70 -14.40
C TYR A 58 -4.32 -2.20 -15.75
N PRO A 59 -4.40 -2.94 -16.88
CA PRO A 59 -3.94 -2.43 -18.17
C PRO A 59 -4.66 -1.16 -18.62
N TYR A 60 -5.95 -1.00 -18.27
CA TYR A 60 -6.73 0.21 -18.60
C TYR A 60 -6.26 1.41 -17.78
N LEU A 61 -5.89 1.21 -16.52
CA LEU A 61 -5.30 2.27 -15.70
C LEU A 61 -3.97 2.76 -16.29
N PHE A 62 -3.12 1.84 -16.71
CA PHE A 62 -1.83 2.20 -17.33
C PHE A 62 -2.02 2.88 -18.68
N ALA A 63 -2.98 2.43 -19.49
CA ALA A 63 -3.33 3.08 -20.74
C ALA A 63 -3.76 4.54 -20.51
N GLU A 64 -4.69 4.79 -19.59
CA GLU A 64 -5.16 6.16 -19.28
C GLU A 64 -4.01 7.06 -18.79
N LEU A 65 -3.09 6.54 -17.97
CA LEU A 65 -1.93 7.32 -17.52
C LEU A 65 -0.99 7.69 -18.67
N LEU A 66 -0.75 6.74 -19.59
CA LEU A 66 0.09 6.90 -20.78
C LEU A 66 -0.51 7.82 -21.85
N GLU A 67 -1.84 8.03 -21.86
CA GLU A 67 -2.45 9.02 -22.75
C GLU A 67 -1.96 10.45 -22.44
N SER A 68 -1.48 10.69 -21.22
CA SER A 68 -0.90 11.98 -20.83
C SER A 68 0.60 12.03 -21.08
N GLU A 69 1.11 13.18 -21.53
CA GLU A 69 2.55 13.45 -21.65
C GLU A 69 3.31 13.41 -20.31
N ARG A 70 2.58 13.27 -19.19
CA ARG A 70 3.17 13.20 -17.86
C ARG A 70 3.89 11.88 -17.66
N TRP A 71 3.39 10.76 -18.17
CA TRP A 71 3.89 9.43 -17.81
C TRP A 71 4.69 8.80 -18.94
N THR A 72 5.93 8.39 -18.63
CA THR A 72 6.72 7.53 -19.51
C THR A 72 6.49 6.06 -19.17
N GLU A 73 6.87 5.15 -20.08
CA GLU A 73 6.85 3.71 -19.78
C GLU A 73 7.72 3.34 -18.57
N GLU A 74 8.83 4.06 -18.37
CA GLU A 74 9.69 3.88 -17.20
C GLU A 74 8.97 4.25 -15.90
N ASP A 75 8.25 5.38 -15.91
CA ASP A 75 7.43 5.82 -14.77
C ASP A 75 6.30 4.83 -14.48
N ILE A 76 5.66 4.28 -15.51
CA ILE A 76 4.64 3.23 -15.35
C ILE A 76 5.25 1.98 -14.73
N ALA A 77 6.44 1.56 -15.16
CA ALA A 77 7.13 0.41 -14.56
C ALA A 77 7.47 0.66 -13.07
N LYS A 78 7.80 1.91 -12.70
CA LYS A 78 7.96 2.33 -11.30
C LYS A 78 6.67 2.19 -10.51
N LEU A 79 5.58 2.77 -11.01
CA LEU A 79 4.25 2.70 -10.41
C LEU A 79 3.74 1.25 -10.25
N ALA A 80 3.92 0.43 -11.29
CA ALA A 80 3.45 -0.94 -11.35
C ALA A 80 4.15 -1.86 -10.34
N GLY A 81 5.41 -1.56 -9.97
CA GLY A 81 6.09 -2.37 -8.96
C GLY A 81 7.54 -2.05 -8.68
N ARG A 82 8.29 -1.36 -9.56
CA ARG A 82 9.72 -1.12 -9.28
C ARG A 82 9.93 -0.23 -8.04
N ASN A 83 9.00 0.67 -7.72
CA ASN A 83 9.05 1.44 -6.48
C ASN A 83 8.90 0.54 -5.24
N LEU A 84 7.96 -0.41 -5.28
CA LEU A 84 7.79 -1.40 -4.21
C LEU A 84 9.07 -2.24 -4.06
N ILE A 85 9.61 -2.76 -5.16
CA ILE A 85 10.83 -3.58 -5.16
C ILE A 85 12.01 -2.80 -4.59
N ARG A 86 12.16 -1.50 -4.94
CA ARG A 86 13.21 -0.65 -4.38
C ARG A 86 13.11 -0.57 -2.85
N VAL A 87 11.92 -0.25 -2.34
CA VAL A 87 11.68 -0.13 -0.89
C VAL A 87 11.91 -1.49 -0.20
N PHE A 88 11.41 -2.57 -0.78
CA PHE A 88 11.54 -3.89 -0.18
C PHE A 88 13.00 -4.34 -0.09
N ARG A 89 13.81 -4.08 -1.11
CA ARG A 89 15.26 -4.31 -1.06
C ARG A 89 15.96 -3.48 0.01
N GLN A 90 15.55 -2.22 0.22
CA GLN A 90 16.11 -1.41 1.31
C GLN A 90 15.75 -1.97 2.69
N VAL A 91 14.53 -2.51 2.85
CA VAL A 91 14.13 -3.19 4.09
C VAL A 91 15.00 -4.42 4.35
N GLU A 92 15.27 -5.24 3.31
CA GLU A 92 16.18 -6.38 3.42
C GLU A 92 17.61 -5.96 3.79
N GLN A 93 18.11 -4.86 3.21
CA GLN A 93 19.43 -4.32 3.57
C GLN A 93 19.49 -3.89 5.04
N VAL A 94 18.44 -3.26 5.56
CA VAL A 94 18.39 -2.87 6.98
C VAL A 94 18.39 -4.13 7.87
N ARG A 95 17.63 -5.17 7.51
CA ARG A 95 17.69 -6.46 8.22
C ARG A 95 19.13 -6.99 8.28
N ASP A 96 19.82 -7.05 7.15
CA ASP A 96 21.20 -7.60 7.07
C ASP A 96 22.20 -6.73 7.86
N GLN A 97 22.03 -5.42 7.86
CA GLN A 97 22.84 -4.50 8.65
C GLN A 97 22.66 -4.73 10.16
N LEU A 98 21.43 -4.91 10.61
CA LEU A 98 21.12 -5.15 12.03
C LEU A 98 21.69 -6.50 12.51
N GLU A 99 21.59 -7.53 11.66
CA GLU A 99 22.22 -8.83 11.92
C GLU A 99 23.76 -8.71 12.00
N ALA A 100 24.37 -8.02 11.03
CA ALA A 100 25.82 -7.78 11.03
C ALA A 100 26.31 -6.94 12.22
N GLN A 101 25.45 -6.09 12.79
CA GLN A 101 25.71 -5.33 14.01
C GLN A 101 25.52 -6.17 15.29
N GLY A 102 25.12 -7.44 15.18
CA GLY A 102 24.88 -8.32 16.31
C GLY A 102 23.61 -7.99 17.09
N MET A 103 22.63 -7.31 16.46
CA MET A 103 21.38 -6.99 17.13
C MET A 103 20.58 -8.28 17.39
N LEU A 104 20.28 -8.55 18.66
CA LEU A 104 19.44 -9.67 19.05
C LEU A 104 17.96 -9.36 18.80
N PRO A 105 17.11 -10.39 18.61
CA PRO A 105 15.66 -10.20 18.56
C PRO A 105 15.15 -9.45 19.79
N ILE A 106 14.21 -8.53 19.56
CA ILE A 106 13.55 -7.81 20.64
C ILE A 106 12.58 -8.77 21.33
N ASP A 107 12.88 -9.15 22.57
CA ASP A 107 12.05 -10.05 23.41
C ASP A 107 11.32 -9.28 24.53
N GLN A 108 10.82 -8.08 24.21
CA GLN A 108 10.07 -7.27 25.18
C GLN A 108 8.59 -7.63 25.14
N SER A 109 8.03 -7.98 26.30
CA SER A 109 6.60 -8.18 26.45
C SER A 109 5.84 -6.86 26.48
N ILE A 110 4.67 -6.81 25.82
CA ILE A 110 3.76 -5.66 25.91
C ILE A 110 3.29 -5.52 27.37
N PRO A 111 3.39 -4.34 28.01
CA PRO A 111 2.99 -4.13 29.39
C PRO A 111 1.51 -4.51 29.63
N PRO A 112 1.17 -5.23 30.73
CA PRO A 112 -0.20 -5.65 31.02
C PRO A 112 -1.23 -4.49 31.04
N GLU A 113 -0.84 -3.33 31.53
CA GLU A 113 -1.65 -2.12 31.56
C GLU A 113 -2.14 -1.67 30.18
N ASP A 114 -1.39 -1.95 29.11
CA ASP A 114 -1.74 -1.55 27.73
C ASP A 114 -2.77 -2.50 27.07
N ILE A 115 -3.07 -3.63 27.71
CA ILE A 115 -3.81 -4.75 27.13
C ILE A 115 -4.93 -5.28 28.02
N LEU A 116 -4.91 -5.01 29.32
CA LEU A 116 -6.00 -5.34 30.24
C LEU A 116 -7.29 -4.61 29.86
N GLY A 117 -8.42 -5.34 29.85
CA GLY A 117 -9.73 -4.82 29.44
C GLY A 117 -10.02 -4.86 27.94
N ARG A 118 -9.03 -5.21 27.09
CA ARG A 118 -9.20 -5.38 25.63
C ARG A 118 -9.05 -6.82 25.15
N SER A 119 -8.57 -7.72 26.01
CA SER A 119 -8.32 -9.12 25.68
C SER A 119 -9.30 -10.06 26.40
N TYR A 120 -10.42 -10.38 25.76
CA TYR A 120 -11.44 -11.31 26.26
C TYR A 120 -11.06 -12.80 26.08
N CYS A 121 -10.02 -13.10 25.28
CA CYS A 121 -9.52 -14.45 25.02
C CYS A 121 -8.04 -14.60 25.40
N ARG A 122 -7.69 -14.42 26.68
CA ARG A 122 -6.37 -14.79 27.19
C ARG A 122 -6.43 -16.10 27.97
N TYR A 123 -5.53 -17.02 27.65
CA TYR A 123 -5.34 -18.23 28.43
C TYR A 123 -4.89 -17.84 29.85
N SER A 124 -5.76 -18.05 30.83
CA SER A 124 -5.56 -17.76 32.25
C SER A 124 -4.93 -18.93 33.02
N GLY A 125 -4.46 -19.97 32.31
CA GLY A 125 -3.75 -21.08 32.92
C GLY A 125 -2.34 -20.70 33.41
N PRO A 126 -1.70 -21.58 34.19
CA PRO A 126 -0.39 -21.31 34.79
C PRO A 126 0.66 -21.02 33.70
N ARG A 127 1.41 -19.93 33.88
CA ARG A 127 2.60 -19.64 33.06
C ARG A 127 3.71 -20.56 33.58
N THR A 128 4.13 -21.51 32.76
CA THR A 128 5.31 -22.36 33.01
C THR A 128 6.59 -21.56 32.88
#